data_AF-A0A7N0TEQ1-F1
#
_entry.id   AF-A0A7N0TEQ1-F1
#
_cell.length_a   1.000
_cell.length_b   1.000
_cell.length_c   1.000
_cell.angle_alpha   90.00
_cell.angle_beta   90.00
_cell.angle_gamma   90.00
#
_symmetry.space_group_name_H-M   'P 1'
#
loop_
_entity.id
_entity.type
_entity.pdbx_description
1 polymer ?
#
loop_
_entity_poly.entity_id
_entity_poly.type
_entity_poly.pdbx_seq_one_letter_code
_entity_poly.pdbx_strand_id
1 'polypeptide(L)'
;MCMQVENIVVIGHSCCGGIKGLMSITEDGALNSHFIEDWVKICQPAKVKVESNHSDLPLADKCTNCEKEAVNVSLANLLTYPFVKEAVVDGKIALRGAHYDFVKGAFDLWEQE
;
A
#
# COMPACT_ATOMS: atom_id res chain seq x y z
N MET A 1 16.00 24.63 6.33
CA MET A 1 15.92 24.45 4.86
C MET A 1 15.29 23.09 4.63
N CYS A 2 14.18 23.00 3.90
CA CYS A 2 13.55 21.71 3.57
C CYS A 2 14.03 21.21 2.21
N MET A 3 14.07 19.90 2.00
CA MET A 3 14.41 19.30 0.70
C MET A 3 13.25 19.49 -0.28
N GLN A 4 13.52 20.10 -1.43
CA GLN A 4 12.53 20.33 -2.51
C GLN A 4 12.51 19.12 -3.45
N VAL A 5 12.02 17.99 -2.95
CA VAL A 5 11.94 16.77 -3.75
C VAL A 5 10.91 16.92 -4.87
N GLU A 6 11.18 16.35 -6.03
CA GLU A 6 10.27 16.35 -7.20
C GLU A 6 9.41 15.09 -7.26
N ASN A 7 9.79 14.04 -6.53
CA ASN A 7 9.19 12.72 -6.65
C ASN A 7 8.98 12.09 -5.27
N ILE A 8 7.80 11.53 -5.06
CA ILE A 8 7.52 10.63 -3.93
C ILE A 8 7.10 9.29 -4.54
N VAL A 9 7.86 8.24 -4.23
CA VAL A 9 7.58 6.89 -4.71
C VAL A 9 7.26 6.01 -3.52
N VAL A 10 6.08 5.38 -3.53
CA VAL A 10 5.71 4.35 -2.55
C VAL A 10 5.92 2.99 -3.18
N ILE A 11 6.83 2.19 -2.60
CA ILE A 11 7.24 0.90 -3.14
C ILE A 11 6.71 -0.22 -2.26
N GLY A 12 5.75 -0.98 -2.78
CA GLY A 12 5.38 -2.29 -2.25
C GLY A 12 6.33 -3.39 -2.76
N HIS A 13 6.22 -4.59 -2.22
CA HIS A 13 7.08 -5.69 -2.64
C HIS A 13 6.41 -7.06 -2.47
N SER A 14 6.89 -8.05 -3.21
CA SER A 14 6.45 -9.44 -3.10
C SER A 14 6.67 -10.02 -1.71
N CYS A 15 5.81 -10.96 -1.32
CA CYS A 15 5.91 -11.72 -0.07
C CYS A 15 5.99 -10.83 1.19
N CYS A 16 5.25 -9.71 1.20
CA CYS A 16 5.28 -8.78 2.31
C CYS A 16 4.65 -9.38 3.57
N GLY A 17 5.46 -9.57 4.61
CA GLY A 17 5.00 -10.12 5.89
C GLY A 17 3.93 -9.26 6.57
N GLY A 18 4.00 -7.93 6.42
CA GLY A 18 2.99 -7.01 6.95
C GLY A 18 1.63 -7.17 6.26
N ILE A 19 1.62 -7.30 4.93
CA ILE A 19 0.38 -7.55 4.17
C ILE A 19 -0.18 -8.94 4.47
N LYS A 20 0.67 -9.96 4.56
CA LYS A 20 0.24 -11.29 5.00
C LYS A 20 -0.40 -11.24 6.39
N GLY A 21 0.20 -10.48 7.31
CA GLY A 21 -0.36 -10.20 8.63
C GLY A 21 -1.75 -9.58 8.53
N LEU A 22 -1.88 -8.46 7.82
CA LEU A 22 -3.14 -7.77 7.57
C LEU A 22 -4.24 -8.71 7.02
N MET A 23 -3.91 -9.48 5.98
CA MET A 23 -4.84 -10.42 5.34
C MET A 23 -5.23 -11.58 6.26
N SER A 24 -4.43 -11.88 7.28
CA SER A 24 -4.69 -12.97 8.24
C SER A 24 -5.44 -12.50 9.50
N ILE A 25 -5.63 -11.20 9.72
CA ILE A 25 -6.42 -10.68 10.84
C ILE A 25 -7.88 -11.13 10.69
N THR A 26 -8.41 -11.85 11.66
CA THR A 26 -9.83 -12.23 11.73
C THR A 26 -10.63 -11.20 12.53
N GLU A 27 -11.95 -11.18 12.36
CA GLU A 27 -12.86 -10.25 13.06
C GLU A 27 -12.82 -10.41 14.58
N ASP A 28 -12.40 -11.58 15.08
CA ASP A 28 -12.33 -11.91 16.50
C ASP A 28 -11.23 -11.13 17.26
N GLY A 29 -10.40 -10.34 16.55
CA GLY A 29 -9.59 -9.28 17.13
C GLY A 29 -8.53 -9.74 18.15
N ALA A 30 -8.19 -11.03 18.16
CA ALA A 30 -7.15 -11.57 19.02
C ALA A 30 -5.78 -11.05 18.55
N LEU A 31 -5.43 -9.87 19.08
CA LEU A 31 -4.14 -9.22 18.90
C LEU A 31 -3.05 -10.15 19.48
N ASN A 32 -2.41 -10.95 18.63
CA ASN A 32 -1.29 -11.79 19.04
C ASN A 32 0.01 -10.96 19.18
N SER A 33 -0.04 -9.68 18.84
CA SER A 33 1.08 -8.75 18.89
C SER A 33 0.67 -7.41 19.50
N HIS A 34 1.62 -6.73 20.15
CA HIS A 34 1.35 -5.46 20.82
C HIS A 34 1.15 -4.26 19.87
N PHE A 35 1.64 -4.33 18.62
CA PHE A 35 1.68 -3.17 17.72
C PHE A 35 1.47 -3.50 16.23
N ILE A 36 1.73 -4.74 15.80
CA ILE A 36 1.78 -5.06 14.36
C ILE A 36 0.40 -4.88 13.75
N GLU A 37 -0.63 -5.41 14.41
CA GLU A 37 -2.00 -5.37 13.92
C GLU A 37 -2.54 -3.94 13.85
N ASP A 38 -2.26 -3.12 14.87
CA ASP A 38 -2.66 -1.71 14.85
C ASP A 38 -1.93 -0.91 13.77
N TRP A 39 -0.67 -1.21 13.51
CA TRP A 39 0.09 -0.57 12.44
C TRP A 39 -0.43 -0.95 11.05
N VAL A 40 -0.62 -2.24 10.76
CA VAL A 40 -1.02 -2.69 9.42
C VAL A 40 -2.47 -2.32 9.07
N LYS A 41 -3.32 -2.02 10.05
CA LYS A 41 -4.70 -1.52 9.85
C LYS A 41 -4.76 -0.22 9.05
N ILE A 42 -3.67 0.54 8.92
CA ILE A 42 -3.60 1.68 7.97
C ILE A 42 -4.01 1.25 6.55
N CYS A 43 -3.67 0.01 6.17
CA CYS A 43 -3.99 -0.56 4.86
C CYS A 43 -5.29 -1.39 4.86
N GLN A 44 -6.11 -1.32 5.91
CA GLN A 44 -7.41 -2.02 5.97
C GLN A 44 -8.31 -1.78 4.75
N PRO A 45 -8.38 -0.56 4.16
CA PRO A 45 -9.15 -0.34 2.92
C PRO A 45 -8.68 -1.22 1.76
N ALA A 46 -7.37 -1.50 1.66
CA ALA A 46 -6.81 -2.37 0.63
C ALA A 46 -7.26 -3.82 0.80
N LYS A 47 -7.25 -4.32 2.05
CA LYS A 47 -7.78 -5.66 2.37
C LYS A 47 -9.24 -5.78 1.96
N VAL A 48 -10.09 -4.85 2.39
CA VAL A 48 -11.53 -4.88 2.09
C VAL A 48 -11.78 -4.90 0.59
N LYS A 49 -11.08 -4.05 -0.18
CA LYS A 49 -11.21 -3.99 -1.64
C LYS A 49 -10.76 -5.27 -2.34
N VAL A 50 -9.68 -5.90 -1.87
CA VAL A 50 -9.21 -7.16 -2.44
C VAL A 50 -10.15 -8.32 -2.08
N GLU A 51 -10.64 -8.38 -0.84
CA GLU A 51 -11.61 -9.40 -0.42
C GLU A 51 -12.94 -9.28 -1.17
N SER A 52 -13.39 -8.07 -1.50
CA SER A 52 -14.61 -7.86 -2.30
C SER A 52 -14.44 -8.23 -3.77
N ASN A 53 -13.29 -7.91 -4.37
CA ASN A 53 -13.07 -8.09 -5.82
C ASN A 53 -12.52 -9.48 -6.18
N HIS A 54 -11.94 -10.18 -5.21
CA HIS A 54 -11.21 -11.43 -5.42
C HIS A 54 -11.53 -12.47 -4.35
N SER A 55 -12.80 -12.55 -3.90
CA SER A 55 -13.26 -13.47 -2.85
C SER A 55 -12.79 -14.91 -3.04
N ASP A 56 -12.73 -15.36 -4.30
CA ASP A 56 -12.49 -16.75 -4.68
C ASP A 56 -11.01 -17.09 -4.85
N LEU A 57 -10.12 -16.08 -4.81
CA LEU A 57 -8.69 -16.31 -4.97
C LEU A 57 -8.06 -16.95 -3.73
N PRO A 58 -7.03 -17.80 -3.91
CA PRO A 58 -6.18 -18.26 -2.83
C PRO A 58 -5.58 -17.09 -2.03
N LEU A 59 -5.31 -17.32 -0.75
CA LEU A 59 -4.73 -16.30 0.13
C LEU A 59 -3.43 -15.69 -0.42
N ALA A 60 -2.58 -16.51 -1.06
CA ALA A 60 -1.33 -16.04 -1.66
C ALA A 60 -1.58 -14.98 -2.75
N ASP A 61 -2.54 -15.24 -3.64
CA ASP A 61 -2.89 -14.31 -4.72
C ASP A 61 -3.59 -13.06 -4.17
N LYS A 62 -4.42 -13.21 -3.13
CA LYS A 62 -4.99 -12.06 -2.41
C LYS A 62 -3.89 -11.19 -1.79
N CYS A 63 -2.87 -11.78 -1.19
CA CYS A 63 -1.73 -11.02 -0.65
C CYS A 63 -1.02 -10.24 -1.75
N THR A 64 -0.73 -10.84 -2.91
CA THR A 64 -0.09 -10.12 -4.03
C THR A 64 -0.93 -8.95 -4.54
N ASN A 65 -2.26 -9.12 -4.65
CA ASN A 65 -3.14 -8.01 -5.01
C ASN A 65 -3.18 -6.93 -3.91
N CYS A 66 -3.19 -7.34 -2.64
CA CYS A 66 -3.20 -6.43 -1.50
C CYS A 66 -1.89 -5.65 -1.35
N GLU A 67 -0.73 -6.23 -1.71
CA GLU A 67 0.55 -5.53 -1.77
C GLU A 67 0.49 -4.32 -2.71
N LYS A 68 -0.09 -4.48 -3.90
CA LYS A 68 -0.27 -3.38 -4.86
C LYS A 68 -1.34 -2.39 -4.42
N GLU A 69 -2.46 -2.88 -3.88
CA GLU A 69 -3.53 -2.01 -3.43
C GLU A 69 -3.14 -1.19 -2.18
N ALA A 70 -2.30 -1.73 -1.30
CA ALA A 70 -1.77 -1.01 -0.14
C ALA A 70 -0.88 0.17 -0.56
N VAL A 71 -0.16 0.06 -1.67
CA VAL A 71 0.55 1.19 -2.28
C VAL A 71 -0.45 2.27 -2.70
N ASN A 72 -1.54 1.90 -3.38
CA ASN A 72 -2.58 2.85 -3.79
C ASN A 72 -3.24 3.56 -2.59
N VAL A 73 -3.53 2.81 -1.51
CA VAL A 73 -4.04 3.40 -0.25
C VAL A 73 -3.02 4.38 0.33
N SER A 74 -1.74 4.03 0.35
CA SER A 74 -0.70 4.90 0.87
C SER A 74 -0.54 6.18 0.06
N LEU A 75 -0.65 6.10 -1.27
CA LEU A 75 -0.61 7.29 -2.11
C LEU A 75 -1.86 8.16 -1.94
N ALA A 76 -3.05 7.56 -1.79
CA ALA A 76 -4.26 8.30 -1.43
C ALA A 76 -4.12 8.98 -0.05
N ASN A 77 -3.48 8.31 0.92
CA ASN A 77 -3.16 8.91 2.22
C ASN A 77 -2.19 10.09 2.08
N LEU A 78 -1.21 10.05 1.17
CA LEU A 78 -0.32 11.18 0.90
C LEU A 78 -1.07 12.42 0.42
N LEU A 79 -2.15 12.25 -0.36
CA LEU A 79 -3.00 13.37 -0.80
C LEU A 79 -3.83 14.01 0.33
N THR A 80 -3.86 13.41 1.53
CA THR A 80 -4.49 14.03 2.71
C THR A 80 -3.61 15.10 3.36
N TYR A 81 -2.32 15.14 3.03
CA TYR A 81 -1.39 16.17 3.50
C TYR A 81 -1.51 17.42 2.61
N PRO A 82 -1.91 18.60 3.13
CA PRO A 82 -2.18 19.78 2.31
C PRO A 82 -1.01 20.19 1.41
N PHE A 83 0.21 20.17 1.95
CA PHE A 83 1.42 20.53 1.22
C PHE A 83 1.79 19.55 0.11
N VAL A 84 1.46 18.26 0.25
CA VAL A 84 1.66 17.27 -0.82
C VAL A 84 0.62 17.52 -1.91
N LYS A 85 -0.64 17.65 -1.53
CA LYS A 85 -1.73 17.90 -2.47
C LYS A 85 -1.51 19.17 -3.30
N GLU A 86 -1.14 20.27 -2.65
CA GLU A 86 -0.82 21.53 -3.33
C GLU A 86 0.37 21.37 -4.28
N ALA A 87 1.44 20.70 -3.85
CA ALA A 87 2.60 20.49 -4.70
C ALA A 87 2.32 19.58 -5.91
N VAL A 88 1.41 18.60 -5.77
CA VAL A 88 0.96 17.75 -6.89
C VAL A 88 0.11 18.54 -7.88
N VAL A 89 -0.84 19.34 -7.39
CA VAL A 89 -1.69 20.21 -8.23
C VAL A 89 -0.85 21.25 -8.98
N ASP A 90 0.17 21.80 -8.32
CA ASP A 90 1.12 22.74 -8.93
C ASP A 90 2.12 22.06 -9.89
N GLY A 91 2.09 20.73 -10.04
CA GLY A 91 3.03 19.97 -10.86
C GLY A 91 4.48 19.98 -10.35
N LYS A 92 4.70 20.34 -9.07
CA LYS A 92 6.02 20.39 -8.43
C LYS A 92 6.46 19.02 -7.89
N ILE A 93 5.50 18.17 -7.52
CA ILE A 93 5.75 16.81 -7.03
C ILE A 93 4.94 15.82 -7.87
N ALA A 94 5.57 14.73 -8.30
CA ALA A 94 4.89 13.58 -8.87
C ALA A 94 4.79 12.44 -7.85
N LEU A 95 3.59 11.85 -7.70
CA LEU A 95 3.35 10.67 -6.89
C LEU A 95 3.36 9.41 -7.75
N ARG A 96 4.15 8.40 -7.35
CA ARG A 96 4.23 7.13 -8.08
C ARG A 96 4.12 5.94 -7.14
N GLY A 97 3.37 4.94 -7.59
CA GLY A 97 3.33 3.62 -6.96
C GLY A 97 4.29 2.69 -7.66
N ALA A 98 4.93 1.82 -6.91
CA ALA A 98 5.73 0.75 -7.47
C ALA A 98 5.53 -0.57 -6.70
N HIS A 99 5.79 -1.68 -7.38
CA HIS A 99 5.83 -2.99 -6.76
C HIS A 99 7.07 -3.74 -7.25
N TYR A 100 7.90 -4.16 -6.30
CA TYR A 100 9.09 -4.96 -6.56
C TYR A 100 8.83 -6.43 -6.26
N ASP A 101 8.79 -7.26 -7.30
CA ASP A 101 8.71 -8.72 -7.20
C ASP A 101 10.12 -9.31 -7.22
N PHE A 102 10.70 -9.55 -6.05
CA PHE A 102 12.02 -10.17 -5.92
C PHE A 102 12.02 -11.68 -6.17
N VAL A 103 10.85 -12.32 -6.24
CA VAL A 103 10.75 -13.75 -6.58
C VAL A 103 10.95 -13.93 -8.08
N LYS A 104 10.38 -13.03 -8.87
CA LYS A 104 10.50 -13.03 -10.34
C LYS A 104 11.59 -12.09 -10.87
N GLY A 105 12.12 -11.21 -10.03
CA GLY A 105 13.06 -10.16 -10.44
C GLY A 105 12.41 -9.09 -11.33
N ALA A 106 11.15 -8.74 -11.06
CA ALA A 106 10.37 -7.77 -11.83
C ALA A 106 10.07 -6.51 -11.02
N PHE A 107 9.90 -5.38 -11.70
CA PHE A 107 9.58 -4.10 -11.09
C PHE A 107 8.49 -3.39 -11.89
N ASP A 108 7.33 -3.23 -11.27
CA ASP A 108 6.20 -2.49 -11.82
C ASP A 108 6.23 -1.06 -11.28
N LEU A 109 5.99 -0.08 -12.14
CA LEU A 109 5.89 1.34 -11.79
C LEU A 109 4.63 1.93 -12.44
N TRP A 110 3.85 2.68 -11.68
CA TRP A 110 2.68 3.41 -12.18
C TRP A 110 2.60 4.80 -11.57
N GLU A 111 1.99 5.72 -12.31
CA GLU A 111 1.69 7.07 -11.83
C GLU A 111 0.28 7.10 -11.25
N GLN A 112 0.09 7.89 -10.19
CA GLN A 112 -1.25 8.18 -9.71
C GLN A 112 -1.69 9.51 -10.32
N GLU A 113 -2.74 9.45 -11.13
CA GLU A 113 -3.43 10.62 -11.69
C GLU A 113 -4.20 11.40 -10.62
#